data_AF-A0A425B420-F1
#
_entry.id   AF-A0A425B420-F1
#
_cell.length_a   1.000
_cell.length_b   1.000
_cell.length_c   1.000
_cell.angle_alpha   90.00
_cell.angle_beta   90.00
_cell.angle_gamma   90.00
#
_symmetry.space_group_name_H-M   'P 1'
#
loop_
_entity.id
_entity.type
_entity.pdbx_description
1 polymer ?
#
loop_
_entity_poly.entity_id
_entity_poly.type
_entity_poly.pdbx_seq_one_letter_code
_entity_poly.pdbx_strand_id
1 'polypeptide(L)'
;MINKPRYIKIVDENGDFTRVLRLHKFPDTSKCFYFEPQFWVKDGLIVRKDTLFEGDDIYGADGCGFLPSNLTEFRKYCRKQYQKFKDDEVLVNRYAIDFLGAKKPPYDDRHVTSVKYWV
;
A
#
# COMPACT_ATOMS: atom_id res chain seq x y z
N MET A 1 10.73 -23.05 -13.59
CA MET A 1 10.01 -22.25 -12.57
C MET A 1 10.43 -20.80 -12.74
N ILE A 2 9.51 -19.92 -13.15
CA ILE A 2 9.80 -18.48 -13.26
C ILE A 2 10.03 -17.95 -11.84
N ASN A 3 11.19 -17.35 -11.60
CA ASN A 3 11.50 -16.73 -10.32
C ASN A 3 10.72 -15.41 -10.23
N LYS A 4 9.56 -15.45 -9.54
CA LYS A 4 8.66 -14.29 -9.44
C LYS A 4 9.38 -13.13 -8.73
N PRO A 5 9.43 -11.92 -9.32
CA PRO A 5 10.11 -10.80 -8.70
C PRO A 5 9.52 -10.47 -7.34
N ARG A 6 10.38 -10.20 -6.36
CA ARG A 6 9.96 -9.81 -5.01
C ARG A 6 9.24 -8.46 -4.99
N TYR A 7 9.54 -7.59 -5.94
CA TYR A 7 8.89 -6.29 -6.12
C TYR A 7 8.52 -6.14 -7.57
N ILE A 8 7.35 -5.58 -7.83
CA ILE A 8 6.85 -5.31 -9.18
C ILE A 8 6.27 -3.90 -9.23
N LYS A 9 6.33 -3.28 -10.41
CA LYS A 9 5.49 -2.15 -10.78
C LYS A 9 4.30 -2.66 -11.57
N ILE A 10 3.15 -2.07 -11.33
CA ILE A 10 1.96 -2.26 -12.19
C ILE A 10 1.50 -0.91 -12.71
N VAL A 11 0.78 -0.95 -13.81
CA VAL A 11 0.20 0.25 -14.41
C VAL A 11 -0.99 0.76 -13.59
N ASP A 12 -1.23 2.06 -13.65
CA ASP A 12 -2.51 2.65 -13.26
C ASP A 12 -3.51 2.69 -14.43
N GLU A 13 -4.65 3.35 -14.21
CA GLU A 13 -5.74 3.49 -15.18
C GLU A 13 -5.31 4.19 -16.49
N ASN A 14 -4.21 4.95 -16.46
CA ASN A 14 -3.67 5.66 -17.63
C ASN A 14 -2.57 4.86 -18.34
N GLY A 15 -2.20 3.68 -17.83
CA GLY A 15 -1.12 2.86 -18.37
C GLY A 15 0.27 3.20 -17.81
N ASP A 16 0.38 4.11 -16.83
CA ASP A 16 1.66 4.51 -16.27
C ASP A 16 2.09 3.60 -15.11
N PHE A 17 3.35 3.15 -15.11
CA PHE A 17 3.91 2.30 -14.05
C PHE A 17 4.19 3.10 -12.75
N THR A 18 3.13 3.40 -12.01
CA THR A 18 3.18 4.27 -10.83
C THR A 18 3.03 3.53 -9.50
N ARG A 19 2.45 2.32 -9.52
CA ARG A 19 2.17 1.50 -8.34
C ARG A 19 3.27 0.48 -8.12
N VAL A 20 3.74 0.30 -6.89
CA VAL A 20 4.80 -0.68 -6.56
C VAL A 20 4.30 -1.64 -5.49
N LEU A 21 4.32 -2.93 -5.80
CA LEU A 21 3.84 -3.99 -4.93
C LEU A 21 5.00 -4.88 -4.49
N ARG A 22 4.81 -5.54 -3.36
CA ARG A 22 5.76 -6.53 -2.84
C ARG A 22 5.12 -7.90 -2.76
N LEU A 23 5.87 -8.91 -3.21
CA LEU A 23 5.47 -10.31 -3.11
C LEU A 23 5.28 -10.72 -1.64
N HIS A 24 4.16 -11.38 -1.40
CA HIS A 24 3.82 -12.08 -0.18
C HIS A 24 3.53 -13.54 -0.51
N LYS A 25 4.08 -14.45 0.30
CA LYS A 25 3.82 -15.88 0.20
C LYS A 25 3.25 -16.33 1.55
N PHE A 26 2.02 -16.82 1.54
CA PHE A 26 1.46 -17.46 2.70
C PHE A 26 1.98 -18.90 2.80
N PRO A 27 2.13 -19.46 4.02
CA PRO A 27 2.64 -20.83 4.19
C PRO A 27 1.65 -21.91 3.75
N ASP A 28 0.36 -21.59 3.72
CA ASP A 28 -0.77 -22.51 3.54
C ASP A 28 -1.24 -22.64 2.09
N THR A 29 -0.67 -21.88 1.16
CA THR A 29 -1.06 -21.92 -0.25
C THR A 29 0.13 -21.78 -1.20
N SER A 30 0.01 -22.44 -2.36
CA SER A 30 0.95 -22.30 -3.47
C SER A 30 0.71 -21.04 -4.31
N LYS A 31 -0.40 -20.33 -4.06
CA LYS A 31 -0.73 -19.06 -4.71
C LYS A 31 0.29 -17.99 -4.36
N CYS A 32 0.47 -17.03 -5.26
CA CYS A 32 1.33 -15.88 -5.06
C CYS A 32 0.45 -14.65 -4.84
N PHE A 33 0.86 -13.78 -3.93
CA PHE A 33 0.12 -12.57 -3.62
C PHE A 33 1.07 -11.38 -3.63
N TYR A 34 0.52 -10.20 -3.90
CA TYR A 34 1.27 -8.96 -3.90
C TYR A 34 0.53 -7.94 -3.05
N PHE A 35 1.23 -7.29 -2.13
CA PHE A 35 0.64 -6.22 -1.33
C PHE A 35 1.04 -4.84 -1.85
N GLU A 36 0.05 -3.97 -1.92
CA GLU A 36 0.19 -2.55 -2.17
C GLU A 36 0.02 -1.78 -0.85
N PRO A 37 0.99 -0.94 -0.45
CA PRO A 37 0.89 -0.16 0.77
C PRO A 37 -0.22 0.88 0.68
N GLN A 38 -1.11 0.86 1.67
CA GLN A 38 -2.18 1.86 1.86
C GLN A 38 -2.30 2.22 3.34
N PHE A 39 -2.93 3.36 3.64
CA PHE A 39 -2.98 3.98 4.97
C PHE A 39 -4.37 4.45 5.29
N TRP A 40 -4.83 4.27 6.53
CA TRP A 40 -6.11 4.77 7.06
C TRP A 40 -5.92 5.44 8.42
N VAL A 41 -6.90 6.24 8.86
CA VAL A 41 -7.02 6.67 10.26
C VAL A 41 -7.91 5.68 11.00
N LYS A 42 -7.39 5.07 12.07
CA LYS A 42 -8.15 4.21 12.97
C LYS A 42 -7.85 4.63 14.41
N ASP A 43 -8.87 4.86 15.21
CA ASP A 43 -8.75 5.22 16.63
C ASP A 43 -7.81 6.43 16.86
N GLY A 44 -7.82 7.41 15.95
CA GLY A 44 -6.96 8.60 16.02
C GLY A 44 -5.49 8.37 15.61
N LEU A 45 -5.15 7.19 15.10
CA LEU A 45 -3.82 6.81 14.65
C LEU A 45 -3.79 6.54 13.14
N ILE A 46 -2.69 6.90 12.47
CA ILE A 46 -2.47 6.47 11.08
C ILE A 46 -1.89 5.06 11.11
N VAL A 47 -2.57 4.15 10.43
CA VAL A 47 -2.29 2.71 10.39
C VAL A 47 -2.12 2.24 8.96
N ARG A 48 -1.31 1.18 8.73
CA ARG A 48 -1.22 0.55 7.41
C ARG A 48 -2.42 -0.38 7.19
N LYS A 49 -3.06 -0.27 6.04
CA LYS A 49 -4.12 -1.17 5.56
C LYS A 49 -3.83 -1.57 4.12
N ASP A 50 -2.79 -2.37 3.94
CA ASP A 50 -2.31 -2.77 2.62
C ASP A 50 -3.41 -3.51 1.83
N THR A 51 -3.48 -3.27 0.52
CA THR A 51 -4.35 -4.03 -0.40
C THR A 51 -3.60 -5.24 -0.93
N LEU A 52 -4.27 -6.38 -1.03
CA LEU A 52 -3.69 -7.63 -1.50
C LEU A 52 -4.24 -8.00 -2.88
N PHE A 53 -3.34 -8.31 -3.80
CA PHE A 53 -3.64 -8.78 -5.17
C PHE A 53 -3.23 -10.25 -5.29
N GLU A 54 -4.06 -11.08 -5.91
CA GLU A 54 -3.67 -12.43 -6.29
C GLU A 54 -2.72 -12.37 -7.50
N GLY A 55 -1.89 -13.38 -7.66
CA GLY A 55 -0.95 -13.46 -8.78
C GLY A 55 -1.66 -13.48 -10.13
N ASP A 56 -2.87 -14.05 -10.18
CA ASP A 56 -3.67 -14.13 -11.41
C ASP A 56 -4.15 -12.74 -11.86
N ASP A 57 -4.38 -11.81 -10.93
CA ASP A 57 -4.71 -10.40 -11.23
C ASP A 57 -3.53 -9.63 -11.87
N ILE A 58 -2.33 -10.20 -11.82
CA ILE A 58 -1.09 -9.55 -12.31
C ILE A 58 -0.55 -10.28 -13.54
N TYR A 59 -0.58 -11.60 -13.53
CA TYR A 59 0.02 -12.46 -14.56
C TYR A 59 -1.00 -13.11 -15.50
N GLY A 60 -2.28 -13.08 -15.16
CA GLY A 60 -3.36 -13.63 -15.97
C GLY A 60 -3.73 -12.72 -17.15
N ALA A 61 -4.71 -13.17 -17.94
CA ALA A 61 -5.23 -12.39 -19.06
C ALA A 61 -5.86 -11.07 -18.62
N ASP A 62 -6.33 -11.00 -17.37
CA ASP A 62 -6.94 -9.82 -16.76
C ASP A 62 -5.90 -8.83 -16.19
N GLY A 63 -4.61 -9.19 -16.21
CA GLY A 63 -3.54 -8.35 -15.68
C GLY A 63 -3.20 -7.17 -16.61
N CYS A 64 -3.09 -5.98 -16.04
CA CYS A 64 -2.74 -4.76 -16.79
C CYS A 64 -1.23 -4.65 -17.14
N GLY A 65 -0.44 -5.70 -16.93
CA GLY A 65 1.02 -5.73 -17.16
C GLY A 65 1.86 -5.33 -15.95
N PHE A 66 3.11 -5.82 -15.91
CA PHE A 66 4.03 -5.58 -14.80
C PHE A 66 5.48 -5.39 -15.27
N LEU A 67 6.27 -4.69 -14.45
CA LEU A 67 7.73 -4.62 -14.57
C LEU A 67 8.40 -5.05 -13.25
N PRO A 68 9.53 -5.77 -13.29
CA PRO A 68 10.33 -6.00 -12.09
C PRO A 68 10.77 -4.69 -11.44
N SER A 69 10.78 -4.65 -10.11
CA SER A 69 11.18 -3.49 -9.31
C SER A 69 12.12 -3.91 -8.18
N ASN A 70 12.42 -2.97 -7.27
CA ASN A 70 13.33 -3.19 -6.15
C ASN A 70 12.83 -2.55 -4.85
N LEU A 71 13.51 -2.86 -3.75
CA LEU A 71 13.16 -2.38 -2.41
C LEU A 71 13.22 -0.84 -2.30
N THR A 72 14.14 -0.19 -2.99
CA THR A 72 14.30 1.27 -2.95
C THR A 72 13.08 1.96 -3.55
N GLU A 73 12.62 1.50 -4.70
CA GLU A 73 11.41 2.00 -5.34
C GLU A 73 10.16 1.70 -4.51
N PHE A 74 10.06 0.50 -3.95
CA PHE A 74 8.96 0.15 -3.04
C PHE A 74 8.90 1.08 -1.83
N ARG A 75 10.03 1.35 -1.16
CA ARG A 75 10.09 2.30 -0.04
C ARG A 75 9.75 3.73 -0.45
N LYS A 76 10.18 4.17 -1.64
CA LYS A 76 9.80 5.48 -2.19
C LYS A 76 8.29 5.56 -2.42
N TYR A 77 7.70 4.49 -2.96
CA TYR A 77 6.28 4.38 -3.16
C TYR A 77 5.49 4.39 -1.84
N CYS A 78 5.91 3.65 -0.80
CA CYS A 78 5.29 3.70 0.52
C CYS A 78 5.25 5.14 1.08
N ARG A 79 6.37 5.88 0.98
CA ARG A 79 6.44 7.28 1.44
C ARG A 79 5.52 8.19 0.65
N LYS A 80 5.43 7.98 -0.67
CA LYS A 80 4.50 8.73 -1.54
C LYS A 80 3.05 8.48 -1.14
N GLN A 81 2.66 7.22 -0.93
CA GLN A 81 1.30 6.86 -0.51
C GLN A 81 0.94 7.43 0.86
N TYR A 82 1.89 7.38 1.82
CA TYR A 82 1.70 7.98 3.13
C TYR A 82 1.51 9.50 3.05
N GLN A 83 2.33 10.18 2.26
CA GLN A 83 2.23 11.63 2.09
C GLN A 83 0.92 12.02 1.42
N LYS A 84 0.54 11.32 0.34
CA LYS A 84 -0.75 11.49 -0.33
C LYS A 84 -1.91 11.33 0.66
N PHE A 85 -1.92 10.25 1.44
CA PHE A 85 -2.94 10.02 2.46
C PHE A 85 -3.01 11.17 3.49
N LYS A 86 -1.87 11.68 3.93
CA LYS A 86 -1.84 12.81 4.86
C LYS A 86 -2.37 14.12 4.27
N ASP A 87 -2.12 14.35 2.99
CA ASP A 87 -2.52 15.59 2.34
C ASP A 87 -4.00 15.56 1.92
N ASP A 88 -4.50 14.39 1.50
CA ASP A 88 -5.84 14.23 0.95
C ASP A 88 -6.89 13.80 2.00
N GLU A 89 -6.55 12.89 2.92
CA GLU A 89 -7.52 12.18 3.78
C GLU A 89 -7.43 12.57 5.26
N VAL A 90 -6.26 13.02 5.73
CA VAL A 90 -6.12 13.54 7.09
C VAL A 90 -6.55 15.00 7.10
N LEU A 91 -7.85 15.25 7.20
CA LEU A 91 -8.43 16.58 7.39
C LEU A 91 -8.00 17.15 8.74
N VAL A 92 -6.85 17.81 8.74
CA VAL A 92 -6.35 18.56 9.89
C VAL A 92 -6.99 19.94 9.88
N ASN A 93 -8.01 20.14 10.72
CA ASN A 93 -8.52 21.48 10.97
C ASN A 93 -7.40 22.33 11.61
N ARG A 94 -6.90 23.33 10.88
CA ARG A 94 -5.86 24.26 11.38
C ARG A 94 -6.29 24.95 12.66
N TYR A 95 -7.55 25.31 12.82
CA TYR A 95 -8.04 25.90 14.06
C TYR A 95 -7.87 24.95 15.26
N ALA A 96 -8.09 23.66 15.04
CA ALA A 96 -7.92 22.66 16.08
C ALA A 96 -6.45 22.51 16.51
N ILE A 97 -5.49 22.66 15.58
CA ILE A 97 -4.07 22.63 15.92
C ILE A 97 -3.61 23.95 16.54
N ASP A 98 -3.87 25.05 15.86
CA ASP A 98 -3.25 26.34 16.14
C ASP A 98 -3.86 27.01 17.39
N PHE A 99 -5.12 26.68 17.72
CA PHE A 99 -5.85 27.33 18.82
C PHE A 99 -6.39 26.35 19.86
N LEU A 100 -6.69 25.08 19.51
CA LEU A 100 -7.20 24.08 20.46
C LEU A 100 -6.15 23.05 20.92
N GLY A 101 -4.90 23.16 20.44
CA GLY A 101 -3.78 22.29 20.85
C GLY A 101 -3.89 20.84 20.39
N ALA A 102 -4.76 20.54 19.42
CA ALA A 102 -4.89 19.20 18.85
C ALA A 102 -3.60 18.82 18.12
N LYS A 103 -3.20 17.55 18.23
CA LYS A 103 -2.01 17.02 17.55
C LYS A 103 -2.41 16.24 16.31
N LYS A 104 -1.58 16.30 15.26
CA LYS A 104 -1.75 15.43 14.10
C LYS A 104 -1.70 13.97 14.55
N PRO A 105 -2.55 13.10 13.98
CA PRO A 105 -2.48 11.66 14.20
C PRO A 105 -1.03 11.16 14.01
N PRO A 106 -0.42 10.50 15.01
CA PRO A 106 0.89 9.92 14.83
C PRO A 106 0.81 8.70 13.90
N TYR A 107 1.93 8.39 13.28
CA TYR A 107 2.08 7.21 12.42
C TYR A 107 2.83 6.11 13.16
N ASP A 108 2.29 4.89 13.13
CA ASP A 108 2.94 3.72 13.70
C ASP A 108 2.91 2.53 12.72
N ASP A 109 4.11 2.17 12.22
CA ASP A 109 4.31 1.02 11.33
C ASP A 109 3.90 -0.32 11.95
N ARG A 110 3.86 -0.41 13.29
CA ARG A 110 3.55 -1.66 14.02
C ARG A 110 2.06 -1.97 14.03
N HIS A 111 1.22 -0.95 13.89
CA HIS A 111 -0.23 -1.09 13.83
C HIS A 111 -0.67 -1.25 12.37
N VAL A 112 -0.43 -2.43 11.80
CA VAL A 112 -1.06 -2.85 10.53
C VAL A 112 -2.45 -3.37 10.87
N THR A 113 -3.51 -2.65 10.47
CA THR A 113 -4.88 -2.94 10.92
C THR A 113 -5.61 -3.98 10.07
N SER A 114 -5.03 -4.42 8.97
CA SER A 114 -5.54 -5.56 8.23
C SER A 114 -4.48 -6.18 7.33
N VAL A 115 -4.20 -7.47 7.54
CA VAL A 115 -3.86 -8.43 6.47
C VAL A 115 -5.07 -9.33 6.19
N LYS A 116 -6.23 -8.99 6.76
CA LYS A 116 -7.47 -9.75 6.61
C LYS A 116 -8.01 -9.51 5.20
N TYR A 117 -8.07 -10.61 4.45
CA TYR A 117 -8.88 -10.83 3.27
C TYR A 117 -10.18 -10.04 3.34
N TRP A 118 -10.55 -9.39 2.25
CA TRP A 118 -11.94 -9.06 2.01
C TRP A 118 -12.77 -10.33 2.21
N VAL A 119 -13.67 -10.29 3.19
CA VAL A 119 -14.94 -11.03 3.18
C VAL A 119 -16.02 -9.97 3.22
#